data_AF-A0A558D0E6-F1
#
_entry.id   AF-A0A558D0E6-F1
#
_cell.length_a   1.000
_cell.length_b   1.000
_cell.length_c   1.000
_cell.angle_alpha   90.00
_cell.angle_beta   90.00
_cell.angle_gamma   90.00
#
_symmetry.space_group_name_H-M   'P 1'
#
loop_
_entity.id
_entity.type
_entity.pdbx_description
1 polymer ?
#
loop_
_entity_poly.entity_id
_entity_poly.type
_entity_poly.pdbx_seq_one_letter_code
_entity_poly.pdbx_strand_id
1 'polypeptide(L)'
;MSAYKSDFEPGDIVELFGETYQVLENDGVRGQLIPFPSEEIPPHEVVWAEASGQYMRIGSAELPGPTPCATNNGNCPTSGRGSPL
;
A
#
# COMPACT_ATOMS: atom_id res chain seq x y z
N MET A 1 4.92 10.52 27.39
CA MET A 1 5.18 10.73 25.95
C MET A 1 3.88 10.40 25.23
N SER A 2 3.24 11.37 24.60
CA SER A 2 2.05 11.09 23.78
C SER A 2 2.53 10.32 22.55
N ALA A 3 2.19 9.04 22.45
CA ALA A 3 2.45 8.25 21.26
C ALA A 3 1.72 8.94 20.09
N TYR A 4 2.48 9.35 19.07
CA TYR A 4 1.88 9.87 17.86
C TYR A 4 1.01 8.78 17.24
N LYS A 5 -0.27 9.10 17.02
CA LYS A 5 -1.19 8.23 16.29
C LYS A 5 -1.39 8.83 14.90
N SER A 6 -1.02 8.12 13.86
CA SER A 6 -1.27 8.53 12.49
C SER A 6 -2.75 8.33 12.15
N ASP A 7 -3.29 9.24 11.35
CA ASP A 7 -4.66 9.23 10.84
C ASP A 7 -4.71 8.74 9.38
N PHE A 8 -3.65 8.04 8.93
CA PHE A 8 -3.59 7.52 7.57
C PHE A 8 -4.58 6.37 7.38
N GLU A 9 -5.24 6.36 6.23
CA GLU A 9 -6.18 5.31 5.87
C GLU A 9 -5.57 4.41 4.79
N PRO A 10 -5.88 3.10 4.79
CA PRO A 10 -5.55 2.24 3.66
C PRO A 10 -6.03 2.84 2.33
N GLY A 11 -5.12 2.95 1.37
CA GLY A 11 -5.32 3.60 0.08
C GLY A 11 -4.74 5.01 0.01
N ASP A 12 -4.40 5.65 1.13
CA ASP A 12 -3.70 6.93 1.12
C ASP A 12 -2.36 6.84 0.40
N ILE A 13 -2.05 7.86 -0.40
CA ILE A 13 -0.73 8.04 -0.98
C ILE A 13 0.03 9.05 -0.13
N VAL A 14 1.17 8.61 0.39
CA VAL A 14 2.09 9.40 1.18
C VAL A 14 3.42 9.58 0.44
N GLU A 15 3.98 10.79 0.50
CA GLU A 15 5.34 11.04 0.04
C GLU A 15 6.31 10.93 1.23
N LEU A 16 7.41 10.23 1.02
CA LEU A 16 8.51 10.07 1.97
C LEU A 16 9.85 10.19 1.21
N PHE A 17 10.71 11.12 1.62
CA PHE A 17 12.03 11.37 0.99
C PHE A 17 12.01 11.59 -0.54
N GLY A 18 10.89 12.10 -1.09
CA GLY A 18 10.71 12.31 -2.54
C GLY A 18 10.25 11.07 -3.30
N GLU A 19 9.96 9.97 -2.59
CA GLU A 19 9.36 8.76 -3.12
C GLU A 19 7.90 8.66 -2.66
N THR A 20 7.05 8.07 -3.50
CA THR A 20 5.62 7.92 -3.22
C THR A 20 5.28 6.50 -2.81
N TYR A 21 4.49 6.38 -1.76
CA TYR A 21 4.05 5.11 -1.20
C TYR A 21 2.54 5.12 -0.97
N GLN A 22 1.91 3.96 -1.13
CA GLN A 22 0.53 3.74 -0.76
C GLN A 22 0.45 3.01 0.57
N VAL A 23 -0.42 3.48 1.46
CA VAL A 23 -0.73 2.85 2.74
C VAL A 23 -1.61 1.64 2.49
N LEU A 24 -1.17 0.46 2.91
CA LEU A 24 -1.98 -0.77 2.87
C LEU A 24 -2.70 -1.03 4.18
N GLU A 25 -2.03 -0.78 5.30
CA GLU A 25 -2.58 -0.98 6.63
C GLU A 25 -2.10 0.11 7.57
N ASN A 26 -2.91 0.46 8.57
CA ASN A 26 -2.53 1.38 9.64
C ASN A 26 -3.24 1.00 10.95
N ASP A 27 -2.47 0.71 12.00
CA ASP A 27 -2.99 0.49 13.37
C ASP A 27 -2.97 1.78 14.21
N GLY A 28 -2.47 2.87 13.61
CA GLY A 28 -2.31 4.18 14.21
C GLY A 28 -0.88 4.41 14.73
N VAL A 29 -0.17 3.39 15.19
CA VAL A 29 1.25 3.54 15.58
C VAL A 29 2.18 3.03 14.48
N ARG A 30 1.78 1.96 13.79
CA ARG A 30 2.49 1.42 12.64
C ARG A 30 1.60 1.37 11.41
N GLY A 31 2.23 1.28 10.26
CA GLY A 31 1.55 1.08 8.99
C GLY A 31 2.36 0.19 8.07
N GLN A 32 1.70 -0.35 7.05
CA GLN A 32 2.34 -1.02 5.93
C GLN A 32 2.28 -0.14 4.71
N LEU A 33 3.41 0.04 4.04
CA LEU A 33 3.54 0.84 2.83
C LEU A 33 4.02 -0.01 1.66
N ILE A 34 3.55 0.30 0.45
CA ILE A 34 4.12 -0.18 -0.80
C ILE A 34 4.50 0.99 -1.70
N PRO A 35 5.53 0.88 -2.54
CA PRO A 35 5.83 1.89 -3.55
C PRO A 35 4.63 2.13 -4.46
N PHE A 36 4.25 3.38 -4.69
CA PHE A 36 3.17 3.73 -5.62
C PHE A 36 3.79 4.40 -6.85
N PRO A 37 3.38 4.01 -8.08
CA PRO A 37 2.29 3.10 -8.45
C PRO A 37 2.72 1.62 -8.63
N SER A 38 3.77 1.14 -7.95
CA SER A 38 4.40 -0.16 -8.25
C SER A 38 4.12 -1.22 -7.18
N GLU A 39 3.24 -2.17 -7.50
CA GLU A 39 2.78 -3.23 -6.57
C GLU A 39 3.72 -4.45 -6.50
N GLU A 40 4.81 -4.46 -7.26
CA GLU A 40 5.71 -5.62 -7.38
C GLU A 40 6.70 -5.76 -6.21
N ILE A 41 6.77 -4.75 -5.35
CA ILE A 41 7.70 -4.71 -4.22
C ILE A 41 6.94 -5.14 -2.95
N PRO A 42 7.52 -6.02 -2.12
CA PRO A 42 6.87 -6.44 -0.89
C PRO A 42 6.58 -5.24 0.02
N PRO A 43 5.44 -5.25 0.74
CA PRO A 43 5.11 -4.22 1.69
C PRO A 43 6.17 -4.12 2.78
N HIS A 44 6.48 -2.90 3.19
CA HIS A 44 7.40 -2.63 4.29
C HIS A 44 6.65 -2.01 5.47
N GLU A 45 6.98 -2.47 6.68
CA GLU A 45 6.43 -1.94 7.93
C GLU A 45 7.13 -0.61 8.26
N VAL A 46 6.33 0.39 8.63
CA VAL A 46 6.80 1.68 9.12
C VAL A 46 6.20 1.98 10.49
N VAL A 47 6.98 2.65 11.34
CA VAL A 47 6.49 3.19 12.61
C VAL A 47 6.29 4.70 12.41
N TRP A 48 5.06 5.17 12.52
CA TRP A 48 4.72 6.58 12.32
C TRP A 48 5.34 7.49 13.39
N ALA A 49 5.69 6.90 14.54
CA ALA A 49 6.06 7.59 15.77
C ALA A 49 7.57 7.77 16.03
N GLU A 50 8.48 7.44 15.11
CA GLU A 50 9.94 7.58 15.37
C GLU A 50 10.74 8.56 14.49
N ALA A 51 10.18 9.15 13.43
CA ALA A 51 10.96 10.08 12.60
C ALA A 51 10.13 11.26 12.08
N SER A 52 10.15 12.37 12.81
CA SER A 52 10.19 13.72 12.22
C SER A 52 9.19 14.03 11.08
N GLY A 53 7.88 13.77 11.24
CA GLY A 53 6.82 14.45 10.46
C GLY A 53 6.97 14.49 8.93
N GLN A 54 7.63 13.50 8.33
CA GLN A 54 8.02 13.52 6.91
C GLN A 54 7.01 12.87 5.97
N TYR A 55 5.98 12.20 6.50
CA TYR A 55 4.93 11.58 5.69
C TYR A 55 3.87 12.63 5.34
N MET A 56 3.82 13.04 4.08
CA MET A 56 2.81 13.97 3.59
C MET A 56 1.78 13.21 2.76
N ARG A 57 0.49 13.26 3.15
CA ARG A 57 -0.59 12.76 2.31
C ARG A 57 -0.69 13.63 1.07
N ILE A 58 -0.43 13.05 -0.09
CA ILE A 58 -0.52 13.73 -1.39
C ILE A 58 -1.74 13.29 -2.20
N GLY A 59 -2.42 12.22 -1.78
CA GLY A 59 -3.63 11.74 -2.43
C GLY A 59 -4.15 10.45 -1.82
N SER A 60 -5.02 9.77 -2.57
CA SER A 60 -5.50 8.42 -2.30
C SER A 60 -5.68 7.69 -3.62
N ALA A 61 -5.49 6.38 -3.60
CA ALA A 61 -5.76 5.48 -4.71
C ALA A 61 -6.44 4.22 -4.20
N GLU A 62 -7.18 3.54 -5.08
CA GLU A 62 -7.73 2.22 -4.76
C GLU A 62 -6.59 1.29 -4.38
N LEU A 63 -6.78 0.51 -3.32
CA LEU A 63 -5.81 -0.48 -2.89
C LEU A 63 -5.59 -1.52 -4.01
N PRO A 64 -4.38 -2.10 -4.11
CA PRO A 64 -4.15 -3.27 -4.94
C PRO A 64 -5.27 -4.27 -4.75
N GLY A 65 -6.01 -4.56 -5.82
CA GLY A 65 -6.97 -5.64 -5.79
C GLY A 65 -6.24 -6.92 -5.39
N PRO A 66 -6.87 -7.83 -4.62
CA PRO A 66 -6.26 -9.12 -4.35
C PRO A 66 -5.87 -9.75 -5.68
N THR A 67 -4.58 -10.08 -5.84
CA THR A 67 -4.10 -10.73 -7.05
C THR A 67 -4.95 -11.99 -7.28
N PRO A 68 -5.55 -12.18 -8.47
CA PRO A 68 -6.58 -13.20 -8.69
C PRO A 68 -6.00 -14.64 -8.81
N CYS A 69 -4.96 -14.98 -8.06
CA CYS A 69 -4.35 -16.31 -8.08
C CYS A 69 -3.79 -16.72 -6.70
N ALA A 70 -4.66 -16.91 -5.70
CA ALA A 70 -4.23 -17.57 -4.46
C ALA A 70 -5.33 -18.35 -3.73
N THR A 71 -6.36 -18.84 -4.42
CA THR A 71 -7.32 -19.75 -3.79
C THR A 71 -7.67 -20.93 -4.70
N ASN A 72 -7.24 -22.10 -4.23
CA ASN A 72 -7.60 -23.46 -4.63
C ASN A 72 -6.80 -24.10 -5.78
N ASN A 73 -5.92 -25.04 -5.42
CA ASN A 73 -5.42 -26.15 -6.24
C ASN A 73 -5.23 -25.87 -7.74
N GLY A 74 -4.06 -25.30 -8.10
CA GLY A 74 -3.46 -25.48 -9.42
C GLY A 74 -4.34 -25.20 -10.64
N ASN A 75 -4.64 -23.93 -10.91
CA ASN A 75 -4.72 -23.39 -12.27
C ASN A 75 -4.85 -21.86 -12.22
N CYS A 76 -3.79 -21.11 -12.56
CA CYS A 76 -4.01 -19.73 -13.02
C CYS A 76 -4.53 -19.81 -14.45
N PRO A 77 -5.74 -19.33 -14.76
CA PRO A 77 -6.07 -19.09 -16.15
C PRO A 77 -5.17 -17.97 -16.65
N THR A 78 -4.29 -18.28 -17.58
CA THR A 78 -3.64 -17.30 -18.45
C THR A 78 -4.71 -16.65 -19.33
N SER A 79 -5.58 -15.82 -18.75
CA SER A 79 -6.40 -14.88 -19.51
C SER A 79 -5.64 -13.59 -19.77
N GLY A 80 -4.46 -13.75 -20.39
CA GLY A 80 -4.03 -12.75 -21.35
C GLY A 80 -4.95 -12.87 -22.56
N ARG A 81 -5.57 -11.75 -22.96
CA ARG A 81 -6.51 -11.54 -24.07
C ARG A 81 -8.00 -11.68 -23.73
N GLY A 82 -8.59 -10.61 -23.17
CA GLY A 82 -9.76 -10.03 -23.84
C GLY A 82 -9.27 -9.44 -25.18
N SER A 83 -9.91 -9.62 -26.33
CA SER A 83 -11.32 -9.89 -26.62
C SER A 83 -11.43 -10.60 -27.98
N PRO A 84 -12.51 -11.36 -28.25
CA PRO A 84 -13.09 -11.42 -29.57
C PRO A 84 -14.42 -10.65 -29.56
N LEU A 85 -14.46 -9.52 -30.26
CA LEU A 85 -15.67 -9.03 -30.90
C LEU A 85 -15.65 -9.49 -32.36
#